data_AF-A0A345IJX2-F1
#
_entry.id   AF-A0A345IJX2-F1
#
_cell.length_a   1.000
_cell.length_b   1.000
_cell.length_c   1.000
_cell.angle_alpha   90.00
_cell.angle_beta   90.00
_cell.angle_gamma   90.00
#
_symmetry.space_group_name_H-M   'P 1'
#
loop_
_entity.id
_entity.type
_entity.pdbx_description
1 polymer ?
#
loop_
_entity_poly.entity_id
_entity_poly.type
_entity_poly.pdbx_seq_one_letter_code
_entity_poly.pdbx_strand_id
1 'polypeptide(L)'
;MTQGQDQVLQPLTTPEEVDQFLKDHPQAAVFKAGTCHKTMQGFGVIETFLQRYELPIGFIRVVDWRPASNHVAEMTGITHHSPQFILFQNGQPQYEVNNWDITPEALAPVFSQHVPQRSGAAQLATDDNVEPYRQLMRAYLDGQLSDWAFQDQYVTMFRDDASLRSQREFDLLSRLFGDPDAYHGGLHQLGAPQDRGDLKARVQDVLDQLG
;
A
#
# COMPACT_ATOMS: atom_id res chain seq x y z
N MET A 1 -6.76 -30.16 2.48
CA MET A 1 -7.85 -29.19 2.21
C MET A 1 -7.54 -27.96 3.03
N THR A 2 -6.68 -27.09 2.50
CA THR A 2 -6.26 -25.87 3.19
C THR A 2 -7.34 -24.84 2.88
N GLN A 3 -8.16 -24.48 3.87
CA GLN A 3 -9.12 -23.40 3.71
C GLN A 3 -8.30 -22.11 3.51
N GLY A 4 -8.20 -21.64 2.27
CA GLY A 4 -7.82 -20.25 2.01
C GLY A 4 -8.94 -19.42 2.59
N GLN A 5 -8.67 -18.67 3.65
CA GLN A 5 -9.67 -17.77 4.19
C GLN A 5 -9.84 -16.62 3.20
N ASP A 6 -10.98 -16.59 2.53
CA ASP A 6 -11.35 -15.49 1.66
C ASP A 6 -11.38 -14.18 2.46
N GLN A 7 -10.98 -13.10 1.80
CA GLN A 7 -11.07 -11.75 2.36
C GLN A 7 -12.50 -11.45 2.79
N VAL A 8 -12.71 -11.19 4.09
CA VAL A 8 -14.03 -10.78 4.58
C VAL A 8 -14.22 -9.29 4.27
N LEU A 9 -15.10 -8.99 3.31
CA LEU A 9 -15.63 -7.66 3.05
C LEU A 9 -17.14 -7.67 3.31
N GLN A 10 -17.57 -7.03 4.39
CA GLN A 10 -18.97 -7.08 4.84
C GLN A 10 -19.60 -5.68 4.80
N PRO A 11 -20.75 -5.49 4.12
CA PRO A 11 -21.51 -4.25 4.28
C PRO A 11 -22.09 -4.17 5.70
N LEU A 12 -21.92 -3.01 6.35
CA LEU A 12 -22.50 -2.70 7.65
C LEU A 12 -23.55 -1.60 7.46
N THR A 13 -24.81 -2.00 7.46
CA THR A 13 -25.96 -1.15 7.10
C THR A 13 -26.71 -0.62 8.31
N THR A 14 -26.63 -1.31 9.46
CA THR A 14 -27.24 -0.88 10.73
C THR A 14 -26.22 -0.80 11.88
N PRO A 15 -26.52 -0.06 12.97
CA PRO A 15 -25.69 -0.06 14.19
C PRO A 15 -25.44 -1.45 14.77
N GLU A 16 -26.45 -2.31 14.77
CA GLU A 16 -26.37 -3.67 15.33
C GLU A 16 -25.40 -4.55 14.53
N GLU A 17 -25.34 -4.35 13.20
CA GLU A 17 -24.38 -5.05 12.35
C GLU A 17 -22.95 -4.60 12.63
N VAL A 18 -22.72 -3.32 12.99
CA VAL A 18 -21.40 -2.84 13.42
C VAL A 18 -20.97 -3.53 14.71
N ASP A 19 -21.84 -3.56 15.72
CA ASP A 19 -21.54 -4.20 17.00
C ASP A 19 -21.27 -5.70 16.84
N GLN A 20 -22.09 -6.37 16.04
CA GLN A 20 -21.95 -7.80 15.78
C GLN A 20 -20.65 -8.09 15.01
N PHE A 21 -20.34 -7.31 13.98
CA PHE A 21 -19.11 -7.46 13.21
C PHE A 21 -17.85 -7.30 14.07
N LEU A 22 -17.80 -6.26 14.92
CA LEU A 22 -16.65 -6.02 15.80
C LEU A 22 -16.52 -7.05 16.93
N LYS A 23 -17.63 -7.72 17.28
CA LYS A 23 -17.65 -8.83 18.24
C LYS A 23 -17.16 -10.14 17.61
N ASP A 24 -17.60 -10.43 16.39
CA ASP A 24 -17.24 -11.65 15.65
C ASP A 24 -15.80 -11.60 15.13
N HIS A 25 -15.29 -10.40 14.89
CA HIS A 25 -13.92 -10.16 14.45
C HIS A 25 -13.17 -9.29 15.46
N PRO A 26 -12.53 -9.90 16.48
CA PRO A 26 -11.75 -9.17 17.48
C PRO A 26 -10.64 -8.31 16.88
N GLN A 27 -10.19 -8.61 15.67
CA GLN A 27 -9.30 -7.76 14.91
C GLN A 27 -9.90 -7.52 13.53
N ALA A 28 -10.31 -6.28 13.28
CA ALA A 28 -11.01 -5.89 12.07
C ALA A 28 -10.85 -4.40 11.80
N ALA A 29 -11.20 -3.97 10.59
CA ALA A 29 -11.34 -2.55 10.29
C ALA A 29 -12.76 -2.19 9.88
N VAL A 30 -13.13 -0.94 10.16
CA VAL A 30 -14.32 -0.32 9.58
C VAL A 30 -13.89 0.75 8.58
N PHE A 31 -14.39 0.65 7.34
CA PHE A 31 -14.17 1.62 6.30
C PHE A 31 -15.47 2.39 5.99
N LYS A 32 -15.50 3.68 6.33
CA LYS A 32 -16.62 4.57 5.99
C LYS A 32 -16.38 5.16 4.61
N ALA A 33 -17.16 4.73 3.64
CA ALA A 33 -17.02 5.04 2.23
C ALA A 33 -18.00 6.15 1.80
N GLY A 34 -17.46 7.19 1.17
CA GLY A 34 -18.23 8.25 0.50
C GLY A 34 -18.50 7.95 -0.97
N THR A 35 -18.99 8.95 -1.69
CA THR A 35 -19.29 8.86 -3.14
C THR A 35 -18.28 9.61 -4.02
N CYS A 36 -17.19 10.13 -3.43
CA CYS A 36 -16.19 10.94 -4.13
C CYS A 36 -14.96 10.11 -4.55
N HIS A 37 -14.17 10.64 -5.50
CA HIS A 37 -12.95 9.99 -6.02
C HIS A 37 -11.94 9.63 -4.93
N LYS A 38 -11.86 10.40 -3.83
CA LYS A 38 -11.00 10.08 -2.69
C LYS A 38 -11.32 8.73 -2.07
N THR A 39 -12.60 8.33 -2.07
CA THR A 39 -13.02 7.04 -1.52
C THR A 39 -12.50 5.88 -2.35
N MET A 40 -12.56 6.00 -3.68
CA MET A 40 -12.01 4.97 -4.59
C MET A 40 -10.50 4.87 -4.44
N GLN A 41 -9.80 6.00 -4.34
CA GLN A 41 -8.35 6.01 -4.13
C GLN A 41 -7.97 5.38 -2.78
N GLY A 42 -8.58 5.82 -1.67
CA GLY A 42 -8.29 5.28 -0.35
C GLY A 42 -8.61 3.78 -0.24
N PHE A 43 -9.71 3.32 -0.85
CA PHE A 43 -10.03 1.90 -0.89
C PHE A 43 -9.01 1.11 -1.73
N GLY A 44 -8.59 1.64 -2.89
CA GLY A 44 -7.55 1.02 -3.71
C GLY A 44 -6.23 0.85 -2.95
N VAL A 45 -5.84 1.83 -2.13
CA VAL A 45 -4.67 1.68 -1.23
C VAL A 45 -4.90 0.52 -0.25
N ILE A 46 -6.04 0.46 0.43
CA ILE A 46 -6.37 -0.63 1.37
C ILE A 46 -6.35 -2.00 0.68
N GLU A 47 -6.89 -2.11 -0.54
CA GLU A 47 -6.90 -3.37 -1.31
C GLU A 47 -5.49 -3.90 -1.57
N THR A 48 -4.50 -3.03 -1.82
CA THR A 48 -3.10 -3.49 -2.00
C THR A 48 -2.55 -4.15 -0.73
N PHE A 49 -2.93 -3.68 0.46
CA PHE A 49 -2.56 -4.33 1.72
C PHE A 49 -3.28 -5.66 1.90
N LEU A 50 -4.58 -5.71 1.60
CA LEU A 50 -5.38 -6.93 1.74
C LEU A 50 -4.90 -8.07 0.84
N GLN A 51 -4.11 -7.82 -0.22
CA GLN A 51 -3.48 -8.89 -0.99
C GLN A 51 -2.51 -9.75 -0.16
N ARG A 52 -1.88 -9.16 0.87
CA ARG A 52 -0.82 -9.79 1.68
C ARG A 52 -1.20 -9.95 3.15
N TYR A 53 -2.20 -9.24 3.62
CA TYR A 53 -2.64 -9.25 5.01
C TYR A 53 -4.08 -9.77 5.12
N GLU A 54 -4.38 -10.45 6.22
CA GLU A 54 -5.73 -10.91 6.55
C GLU A 54 -6.36 -9.95 7.55
N LEU A 55 -7.32 -9.15 7.09
CA LEU A 55 -8.06 -8.23 7.94
C LEU A 55 -9.52 -8.15 7.49
N PRO A 56 -10.48 -8.68 8.26
CA PRO A 56 -11.89 -8.44 8.00
C PRO A 56 -12.19 -6.94 7.92
N ILE A 57 -12.86 -6.50 6.85
CA ILE A 57 -13.31 -5.11 6.70
C ILE A 57 -14.82 -5.04 6.63
N GLY A 58 -15.39 -4.33 7.59
CA GLY A 58 -16.76 -3.86 7.53
C GLY A 58 -16.80 -2.52 6.80
N PHE A 59 -17.56 -2.39 5.72
CA PHE A 59 -17.67 -1.12 5.00
C PHE A 59 -19.05 -0.49 5.18
N ILE A 60 -19.08 0.83 5.30
CA ILE A 60 -20.30 1.62 5.46
C ILE A 60 -20.39 2.62 4.32
N ARG A 61 -21.41 2.52 3.46
CA ARG A 61 -21.74 3.55 2.49
C ARG A 61 -22.43 4.71 3.22
N VAL A 62 -21.69 5.76 3.55
CA VAL A 62 -22.13 6.79 4.50
C VAL A 62 -23.37 7.56 4.04
N VAL A 63 -23.59 7.65 2.73
CA VAL A 63 -24.78 8.31 2.15
C VAL A 63 -26.03 7.49 2.40
N ASP A 64 -25.92 6.17 2.36
CA ASP A 64 -27.05 5.24 2.43
C ASP A 64 -27.29 4.75 3.87
N TRP A 65 -26.24 4.61 4.68
CA TRP A 65 -26.27 3.94 5.99
C TRP A 65 -25.75 4.85 7.11
N ARG A 66 -26.28 6.09 7.15
CA ARG A 66 -25.93 7.10 8.17
C ARG A 66 -26.04 6.59 9.61
N PRO A 67 -27.08 5.83 10.00
CA PRO A 67 -27.16 5.31 11.37
C PRO A 67 -25.96 4.46 11.76
N ALA A 68 -25.52 3.53 10.90
CA ALA A 68 -24.32 2.72 11.15
C ALA A 68 -23.05 3.59 11.25
N SER A 69 -22.89 4.57 10.34
CA SER A 69 -21.74 5.48 10.34
C SER A 69 -21.66 6.34 11.61
N ASN A 70 -22.81 6.85 12.07
CA ASN A 70 -22.94 7.65 13.28
C ASN A 70 -22.65 6.81 14.52
N HIS A 71 -23.19 5.59 14.59
CA HIS A 71 -22.91 4.65 15.68
C HIS A 71 -21.41 4.42 15.87
N VAL A 72 -20.66 4.21 14.77
CA VAL A 72 -19.20 4.08 14.85
C VAL A 72 -18.56 5.35 15.43
N ALA A 73 -19.03 6.55 15.06
CA ALA A 73 -18.49 7.80 15.60
C ALA A 73 -18.82 7.97 17.09
N GLU A 74 -20.04 7.62 17.50
CA GLU A 74 -20.50 7.69 18.90
C GLU A 74 -19.76 6.71 19.80
N MET A 75 -19.61 5.45 19.37
CA MET A 75 -18.96 4.40 20.18
C MET A 75 -17.44 4.60 20.31
N THR A 76 -16.81 5.24 19.32
CA THR A 76 -15.35 5.48 19.33
C THR A 76 -14.96 6.85 19.87
N GLY A 77 -15.89 7.81 19.86
CA GLY A 77 -15.59 9.23 20.08
C GLY A 77 -14.81 9.89 18.94
N ILE A 78 -14.59 9.18 17.82
CA ILE A 78 -13.85 9.69 16.66
C ILE A 78 -14.81 10.44 15.74
N THR A 79 -14.44 11.67 15.38
CA THR A 79 -15.20 12.50 14.44
C THR A 79 -15.41 11.77 13.11
N HIS A 80 -16.63 11.83 12.59
CA HIS A 80 -16.96 11.25 11.30
C HIS A 80 -16.20 11.93 10.16
N HIS A 81 -15.50 11.13 9.37
CA HIS A 81 -14.92 11.52 8.08
C HIS A 81 -15.30 10.52 6.97
N SER A 82 -15.08 10.91 5.72
CA SER A 82 -15.34 10.08 4.55
C SER A 82 -14.44 10.48 3.37
N PRO A 83 -13.60 9.59 2.84
CA PRO A 83 -13.36 8.23 3.33
C PRO A 83 -12.69 8.24 4.71
N GLN A 84 -12.90 7.19 5.50
CA GLN A 84 -12.28 6.99 6.81
C GLN A 84 -12.05 5.51 7.06
N PHE A 85 -10.85 5.15 7.49
CA PHE A 85 -10.45 3.81 7.90
C PHE A 85 -10.15 3.81 9.39
N ILE A 86 -10.74 2.88 10.12
CA ILE A 86 -10.50 2.72 11.57
C ILE A 86 -10.17 1.26 11.82
N LEU A 87 -8.99 0.99 12.40
CA LEU A 87 -8.59 -0.34 12.86
C LEU A 87 -9.09 -0.56 14.29
N PHE A 88 -9.69 -1.72 14.54
CA PHE A 88 -10.18 -2.13 15.84
C PHE A 88 -9.43 -3.34 16.37
N GLN A 89 -9.22 -3.35 17.68
CA GLN A 89 -8.77 -4.51 18.44
C GLN A 89 -9.70 -4.70 19.65
N ASN A 90 -10.33 -5.86 19.74
CA ASN A 90 -11.34 -6.22 20.75
C ASN A 90 -12.42 -5.14 20.90
N GLY A 91 -12.94 -4.64 19.78
CA GLY A 91 -13.94 -3.58 19.73
C GLY A 91 -13.44 -2.17 20.09
N GLN A 92 -12.15 -1.99 20.39
CA GLN A 92 -11.56 -0.68 20.71
C GLN A 92 -10.80 -0.11 19.51
N PRO A 93 -10.98 1.17 19.15
CA PRO A 93 -10.24 1.79 18.05
C PRO A 93 -8.75 1.89 18.40
N GLN A 94 -7.87 1.40 17.52
CA GLN A 94 -6.42 1.42 17.70
C GLN A 94 -5.72 2.42 16.78
N TYR A 95 -6.29 2.64 15.60
CA TYR A 95 -5.73 3.52 14.59
C TYR A 95 -6.84 4.09 13.72
N GLU A 96 -6.68 5.34 13.29
CA GLU A 96 -7.60 5.99 12.37
C GLU A 96 -6.82 6.81 11.34
N VAL A 97 -7.33 6.80 10.11
CA VAL A 97 -6.85 7.63 9.01
C VAL A 97 -8.00 7.93 8.05
N ASN A 98 -7.99 9.10 7.41
CA ASN A 98 -9.12 9.55 6.62
C ASN A 98 -8.70 10.42 5.42
N ASN A 99 -9.66 10.72 4.54
CA ASN A 99 -9.49 11.61 3.39
C ASN A 99 -8.27 11.27 2.52
N TRP A 100 -7.30 12.20 2.45
CA TRP A 100 -6.09 12.09 1.66
C TRP A 100 -4.95 11.39 2.41
N ASP A 101 -5.11 11.21 3.72
CA ASP A 101 -4.09 10.60 4.57
C ASP A 101 -4.12 9.07 4.46
N ILE A 102 -5.12 8.50 3.78
CA ILE A 102 -5.18 7.06 3.46
C ILE A 102 -4.14 6.75 2.36
N THR A 103 -2.89 6.67 2.76
CA THR A 103 -1.74 6.42 1.87
C THR A 103 -0.99 5.14 2.26
N PRO A 104 -0.16 4.58 1.35
CA PRO A 104 0.69 3.44 1.67
C PRO A 104 1.59 3.68 2.89
N GLU A 105 2.16 4.88 3.01
CA GLU A 105 3.09 5.25 4.08
C GLU A 105 2.38 5.29 5.44
N ALA A 106 1.13 5.74 5.46
CA ALA A 106 0.31 5.77 6.68
C ALA A 106 -0.11 4.36 7.12
N LEU A 107 -0.49 3.49 6.17
CA LEU A 107 -1.01 2.16 6.47
C LEU A 107 0.07 1.08 6.66
N ALA A 108 1.23 1.18 5.99
CA ALA A 108 2.30 0.19 6.06
C ALA A 108 2.79 -0.16 7.48
N PRO A 109 3.13 0.81 8.35
CA PRO A 109 3.55 0.48 9.72
C PRO A 109 2.42 -0.19 10.51
N VAL A 110 1.18 0.26 10.31
CA VAL A 110 0.01 -0.28 11.03
C VAL A 110 -0.26 -1.73 10.63
N PHE A 111 -0.30 -2.01 9.32
CA PHE A 111 -0.53 -3.37 8.82
C PHE A 111 0.59 -4.32 9.23
N SER A 112 1.85 -3.91 9.08
CA SER A 112 3.00 -4.76 9.44
C SER A 112 3.07 -5.07 10.94
N GLN A 113 2.72 -4.11 11.80
CA GLN A 113 2.80 -4.28 13.25
C GLN A 113 1.60 -5.03 13.82
N HIS A 114 0.40 -4.76 13.30
CA HIS A 114 -0.83 -5.23 13.92
C HIS A 114 -1.49 -6.37 13.16
N VAL A 115 -1.47 -6.37 11.82
CA VAL A 115 -2.33 -7.24 11.02
C VAL A 115 -1.58 -8.52 10.61
N PRO A 116 -2.18 -9.72 10.78
CA PRO A 116 -1.54 -10.96 10.36
C PRO A 116 -1.36 -11.01 8.84
N GLN A 117 -0.21 -11.51 8.39
CA GLN A 117 0.02 -11.77 6.97
C GLN A 117 -0.74 -13.03 6.52
N ARG A 118 -1.24 -13.03 5.29
CA ARG A 118 -1.83 -14.20 4.64
C ARG A 118 -0.83 -15.35 4.64
N SER A 119 -1.31 -16.53 5.02
CA SER A 119 -0.54 -17.77 4.94
C SER A 119 -0.16 -18.03 3.48
N GLY A 120 1.13 -17.92 3.14
CA GLY A 120 1.67 -18.05 1.77
C GLY A 120 2.09 -16.74 1.10
N ALA A 121 1.78 -15.57 1.67
CA ALA A 121 2.23 -14.29 1.13
C ALA A 121 3.73 -14.02 1.35
N ALA A 122 4.32 -14.61 2.40
CA ALA A 122 5.74 -14.44 2.73
C ALA A 122 6.70 -15.03 1.68
N GLN A 123 6.24 -15.95 0.84
CA GLN A 123 7.08 -16.55 -0.22
C GLN A 123 7.03 -15.75 -1.54
N LEU A 124 6.01 -14.91 -1.74
CA LEU A 124 5.78 -14.14 -2.97
C LEU A 124 6.25 -12.67 -2.85
N ALA A 125 6.27 -12.10 -1.64
CA ALA A 125 6.40 -10.64 -1.51
C ALA A 125 7.83 -10.08 -1.56
N THR A 126 8.87 -10.87 -1.25
CA THR A 126 10.25 -10.35 -1.19
C THR A 126 11.11 -10.75 -2.39
N ASP A 127 10.90 -11.93 -2.99
CA ASP A 127 11.71 -12.36 -4.13
C ASP A 127 11.12 -11.95 -5.49
N ASP A 128 9.78 -11.96 -5.65
CA ASP A 128 9.14 -11.67 -6.95
C ASP A 128 8.98 -10.17 -7.26
N ASN A 129 8.80 -9.30 -6.26
CA ASN A 129 8.54 -7.87 -6.50
C ASN A 129 9.79 -7.08 -6.91
N VAL A 130 10.98 -7.53 -6.52
CA VAL A 130 12.26 -6.89 -6.91
C VAL A 130 12.91 -7.54 -8.14
N GLU A 131 12.46 -8.74 -8.54
CA GLU A 131 13.03 -9.45 -9.68
C GLU A 131 12.93 -8.68 -11.01
N PRO A 132 11.83 -7.96 -11.34
CA PRO A 132 11.80 -7.10 -12.51
C PRO A 132 12.91 -6.03 -12.50
N TYR A 133 13.23 -5.47 -11.34
CA TYR A 133 14.34 -4.53 -11.17
C TYR A 133 15.69 -5.24 -11.33
N ARG A 134 15.87 -6.41 -10.72
CA ARG A 134 17.11 -7.20 -10.85
C ARG A 134 17.38 -7.57 -12.32
N GLN A 135 16.37 -7.99 -13.06
CA GLN A 135 16.49 -8.31 -14.49
C GLN A 135 16.88 -7.09 -15.31
N LEU A 136 16.22 -5.96 -15.08
CA LEU A 136 16.53 -4.72 -15.79
C LEU A 136 17.97 -4.24 -15.51
N MET A 137 18.41 -4.33 -14.26
CA MET A 137 19.79 -3.99 -13.86
C MET A 137 20.83 -4.93 -14.47
N ARG A 138 20.57 -6.24 -14.50
CA ARG A 138 21.45 -7.22 -15.16
C ARG A 138 21.56 -6.96 -16.67
N ALA A 139 20.43 -6.72 -17.34
CA ALA A 139 20.42 -6.39 -18.78
C ALA A 139 21.25 -5.13 -19.09
N TYR A 140 21.18 -4.11 -18.22
CA TYR A 140 22.02 -2.92 -18.34
C TYR A 140 23.52 -3.22 -18.13
N LEU A 141 23.88 -3.95 -17.07
CA LEU A 141 25.26 -4.31 -16.77
C LEU A 141 25.90 -5.17 -17.88
N ASP A 142 25.12 -6.08 -18.47
CA ASP A 142 25.49 -6.92 -19.61
C ASP A 142 25.60 -6.14 -20.94
N GLY A 143 25.28 -4.85 -20.94
CA GLY A 143 25.38 -3.97 -22.11
C GLY A 143 24.25 -4.14 -23.12
N GLN A 144 23.13 -4.78 -22.73
CA GLN A 144 21.94 -4.94 -23.58
C GLN A 144 21.10 -3.66 -23.65
N LEU A 145 21.27 -2.76 -22.68
CA LEU A 145 20.60 -1.45 -22.62
C LEU A 145 21.63 -0.33 -22.62
N SER A 146 21.31 0.77 -23.32
CA SER A 146 22.05 2.03 -23.16
C SER A 146 21.67 2.71 -21.85
N ASP A 147 22.52 3.62 -21.36
CA ASP A 147 22.25 4.39 -20.13
C ASP A 147 20.87 5.09 -20.17
N TRP A 148 20.50 5.64 -21.34
CA TRP A 148 19.20 6.28 -21.55
C TRP A 148 18.04 5.29 -21.55
N ALA A 149 18.18 4.16 -22.24
CA ALA A 149 17.13 3.15 -22.28
C ALA A 149 16.89 2.53 -20.91
N PHE A 150 17.96 2.31 -20.14
CA PHE A 150 17.88 1.84 -18.76
C PHE A 150 17.18 2.85 -17.85
N GLN A 151 17.60 4.12 -17.87
CA GLN A 151 16.99 5.18 -17.05
C GLN A 151 15.48 5.33 -17.33
N ASP A 152 15.08 5.36 -18.60
CA ASP A 152 13.69 5.52 -19.01
C ASP A 152 12.82 4.34 -18.54
N GLN A 153 13.27 3.11 -18.79
CA GLN A 153 12.55 1.90 -18.39
C GLN A 153 12.49 1.76 -16.86
N TYR A 154 13.59 2.04 -16.16
CA TYR A 154 13.66 1.92 -14.71
C TYR A 154 12.72 2.91 -14.02
N VAL A 155 12.73 4.17 -14.44
CA VAL A 155 11.90 5.20 -13.80
C VAL A 155 10.43 5.02 -14.15
N THR A 156 10.11 4.63 -15.38
CA THR A 156 8.73 4.30 -15.77
C THR A 156 8.22 3.13 -14.92
N MET A 157 9.02 2.07 -14.80
CA MET A 157 8.68 0.92 -13.95
C MET A 157 8.55 1.33 -12.49
N PHE A 158 9.45 2.16 -11.95
CA PHE A 158 9.39 2.61 -10.55
C PHE A 158 8.18 3.49 -10.24
N ARG A 159 7.75 4.35 -11.17
CA ARG A 159 6.56 5.19 -11.01
C ARG A 159 5.25 4.39 -11.12
N ASP A 160 5.20 3.46 -12.08
CA ASP A 160 3.99 2.70 -12.36
C ASP A 160 3.86 1.47 -11.44
N ASP A 161 4.90 1.18 -10.64
CA ASP A 161 4.92 0.08 -9.69
C ASP A 161 4.21 0.44 -8.37
N ALA A 162 2.98 -0.07 -8.26
CA ALA A 162 2.13 0.00 -7.07
C ALA A 162 2.43 -1.10 -6.02
N SER A 163 3.55 -1.83 -6.15
CA SER A 163 3.95 -2.83 -5.17
C SER A 163 4.34 -2.17 -3.85
N LEU A 164 3.79 -2.70 -2.76
CA LEU A 164 4.13 -2.26 -1.42
C LEU A 164 5.48 -2.90 -1.03
N ARG A 165 6.53 -2.10 -0.84
CA ARG A 165 7.90 -2.53 -0.53
C ARG A 165 8.27 -2.17 0.91
N SER A 166 9.30 -2.80 1.48
CA SER A 166 9.87 -2.30 2.74
C SER A 166 10.50 -0.92 2.52
N GLN A 167 10.56 -0.09 3.58
CA GLN A 167 11.25 1.20 3.53
C GLN A 167 12.68 1.05 3.02
N ARG A 168 13.38 -0.03 3.42
CA ARG A 168 14.73 -0.33 2.98
C ARG A 168 14.80 -0.57 1.46
N GLU A 169 13.88 -1.33 0.88
CA GLU A 169 13.85 -1.58 -0.57
C GLU A 169 13.50 -0.31 -1.35
N PHE A 170 12.55 0.49 -0.85
CA PHE A 170 12.23 1.80 -1.45
C PHE A 170 13.44 2.74 -1.42
N ASP A 171 14.11 2.86 -0.27
CA ASP A 171 15.31 3.68 -0.10
C ASP A 171 16.47 3.17 -0.97
N LEU A 172 16.56 1.85 -1.23
CA LEU A 172 17.57 1.27 -2.10
C LEU A 172 17.30 1.57 -3.57
N LEU A 173 16.07 1.35 -4.03
CA LEU A 173 15.68 1.53 -5.43
C LEU A 173 15.63 3.02 -5.83
N SER A 174 15.23 3.91 -4.93
CA SER A 174 15.22 5.36 -5.16
C SER A 174 16.62 5.98 -5.25
N ARG A 175 17.69 5.30 -4.79
CA ARG A 175 19.08 5.83 -4.89
C ARG A 175 19.61 5.99 -6.32
N LEU A 176 19.12 5.19 -7.26
CA LEU A 176 19.64 5.22 -8.63
C LEU A 176 19.29 6.53 -9.35
N PHE A 177 18.03 6.96 -9.22
CA PHE A 177 17.49 8.09 -9.97
C PHE A 177 16.73 9.14 -9.13
N GLY A 178 16.64 8.95 -7.81
CA GLY A 178 15.90 9.81 -6.90
C GLY A 178 14.48 9.32 -6.63
N ASP A 179 13.78 10.03 -5.75
CA ASP A 179 12.37 9.80 -5.44
C ASP A 179 11.48 10.29 -6.60
N PRO A 180 10.68 9.43 -7.26
CA PRO A 180 9.79 9.80 -8.36
C PRO A 180 8.70 10.79 -7.95
N ASP A 181 8.25 10.79 -6.68
CA ASP A 181 7.18 11.68 -6.21
C ASP A 181 7.69 13.10 -5.93
N ALA A 182 9.01 13.28 -5.76
CA ALA A 182 9.63 14.60 -5.75
C ALA A 182 9.57 15.30 -7.12
N TYR A 183 9.23 14.59 -8.20
CA TYR A 183 9.20 15.10 -9.57
C TYR A 183 7.77 15.27 -10.10
N HIS A 184 7.05 16.29 -9.61
CA HIS A 184 5.77 16.72 -10.20
C HIS A 184 5.87 17.21 -11.67
N GLY A 185 7.07 17.27 -12.27
CA GLY A 185 7.35 17.82 -13.60
C GLY A 185 7.72 16.82 -14.71
N GLY A 186 7.76 15.51 -14.44
CA GLY A 186 8.06 14.45 -15.43
C GLY A 186 9.56 14.20 -15.73
N LEU A 187 9.84 13.08 -16.41
CA LEU A 187 11.17 12.50 -16.74
C LEU A 187 12.20 13.48 -17.32
N HIS A 188 11.76 14.59 -17.92
CA HIS A 188 12.61 15.59 -18.56
C HIS A 188 13.55 16.35 -17.60
N GLN A 189 13.35 16.24 -16.28
CA GLN A 189 14.22 16.88 -15.27
C GLN A 189 15.38 16.02 -14.77
N LEU A 190 15.44 14.72 -15.11
CA LEU A 190 16.48 13.84 -14.56
C LEU A 190 17.89 14.13 -15.12
N GLY A 191 17.98 14.82 -16.25
CA GLY A 191 19.26 15.13 -16.92
C GLY A 191 19.87 13.90 -17.59
N ALA A 192 21.11 14.02 -18.07
CA ALA A 192 21.79 12.89 -18.67
C ALA A 192 22.24 11.90 -17.56
N PRO A 193 22.09 10.58 -17.77
CA PRO A 193 22.40 9.59 -16.71
C PRO A 193 23.84 9.68 -16.19
N GLN A 194 24.78 10.07 -17.07
CA GLN A 194 26.19 10.28 -16.76
C GLN A 194 26.48 11.50 -15.87
N ASP A 195 25.56 12.47 -15.77
CA ASP A 195 25.77 13.69 -14.96
C ASP A 195 25.78 13.38 -13.45
N ARG A 196 25.35 12.17 -13.07
CA ARG A 196 25.28 11.67 -11.69
C ARG A 196 26.43 10.73 -11.32
N GLY A 197 27.52 10.77 -12.09
CA GLY A 197 28.67 9.89 -11.93
C GLY A 197 28.44 8.51 -12.54
N ASP A 198 29.31 7.56 -12.20
CA ASP A 198 29.33 6.22 -12.80
C ASP A 198 28.02 5.47 -12.53
N LEU A 199 27.20 5.33 -13.57
CA LEU A 199 25.91 4.65 -13.48
C LEU A 199 26.08 3.15 -13.31
N LYS A 200 27.07 2.53 -13.95
CA LYS A 200 27.31 1.08 -13.83
C LYS A 200 27.73 0.71 -12.42
N ALA A 201 28.62 1.48 -11.80
CA ALA A 201 29.04 1.25 -10.42
C ALA A 201 27.86 1.35 -9.44
N ARG A 202 26.98 2.33 -9.62
CA ARG A 202 25.79 2.51 -8.78
C ARG A 202 24.76 1.39 -8.96
N VAL A 203 24.53 0.97 -10.21
CA VAL A 203 23.63 -0.16 -10.50
C VAL A 203 24.16 -1.45 -9.90
N GLN A 204 25.46 -1.72 -9.99
CA GLN A 204 26.07 -2.89 -9.34
C GLN A 204 25.90 -2.85 -7.81
N ASP A 205 26.17 -1.71 -7.19
CA ASP A 205 26.03 -1.53 -5.73
C ASP A 205 24.60 -1.79 -5.24
N VAL A 206 23.59 -1.30 -5.98
CA VAL A 206 22.17 -1.53 -5.66
C VAL A 206 21.79 -2.98 -5.89
N LEU A 207 22.25 -3.61 -6.98
CA LEU A 207 22.00 -5.02 -7.27
C LEU A 207 22.58 -5.93 -6.18
N ASP A 208 23.79 -5.68 -5.72
CA ASP A 208 24.46 -6.46 -4.67
C ASP A 208 23.74 -6.33 -3.32
N GLN A 209 23.13 -5.17 -3.04
CA GLN A 209 22.36 -4.92 -1.81
C GLN A 209 20.95 -5.49 -1.82
N LEU A 210 20.39 -5.78 -3.00
CA LEU A 210 19.07 -6.37 -3.16
C LEU A 210 19.06 -7.89 -2.96
N GLY A 211 20.21 -8.55 -3.07
CA GLY A 211 20.35 -10.01 -2.94
C GLY A 211 20.08 -10.74 -4.25
#